data_AF-A0A7X7ARM7-F1
#
_entry.id   AF-A0A7X7ARM7-F1
#
_cell.length_a   1.000
_cell.length_b   1.000
_cell.length_c   1.000
_cell.angle_alpha   90.00
_cell.angle_beta   90.00
_cell.angle_gamma   90.00
#
_symmetry.space_group_name_H-M   'P 1'
#
loop_
_entity.id
_entity.type
_entity.pdbx_description
1 polymer ?
#
loop_
_entity_poly.entity_id
_entity_poly.type
_entity_poly.pdbx_seq_one_letter_code
_entity_poly.pdbx_strand_id
1 'polypeptide(L)'
;MKAKALKKGDRIGLVAPSSGLYNCSYVDRTVEVLEEWGDEPVLGENVKGKHGFFSAPDDARAREFNQMFARDDIDAIFVTCGGYGSARILDQELVQASQLLRYRSLLWLGWIA
;
A
#
# COMPACT_ATOMS: atom_id res chain seq x y z
N MET A 1 -2.85 13.35 -16.55
CA MET A 1 -3.23 11.94 -16.83
C MET A 1 -4.17 11.47 -15.74
N LYS A 2 -5.13 10.60 -16.05
CA LYS A 2 -6.10 10.04 -15.10
C LYS A 2 -5.93 8.53 -15.06
N ALA A 3 -5.83 7.95 -13.87
CA ALA A 3 -5.78 6.50 -13.72
C ALA A 3 -7.10 5.87 -14.18
N LYS A 4 -7.06 4.61 -14.62
CA LYS A 4 -8.25 3.85 -14.98
C LYS A 4 -9.06 3.54 -13.72
N ALA A 5 -10.36 3.33 -13.89
CA ALA A 5 -11.20 2.87 -12.79
C ALA A 5 -10.91 1.38 -12.49
N LEU A 6 -10.98 1.03 -11.21
CA LEU A 6 -10.97 -0.36 -10.75
C LEU A 6 -12.16 -1.12 -11.32
N LYS A 7 -11.96 -2.42 -11.56
CA LYS A 7 -12.98 -3.37 -11.99
C LYS A 7 -12.93 -4.59 -11.09
N LYS A 8 -14.08 -5.24 -10.91
CA LYS A 8 -14.17 -6.51 -10.20
C LYS A 8 -13.13 -7.50 -10.71
N GLY A 9 -12.40 -8.13 -9.79
CA GLY A 9 -11.28 -9.04 -10.05
C GLY A 9 -9.93 -8.35 -10.20
N ASP A 10 -9.85 -7.02 -10.07
CA ASP A 10 -8.57 -6.32 -10.04
C ASP A 10 -7.83 -6.63 -8.73
N ARG A 11 -6.50 -6.72 -8.82
CA ARG A 11 -5.64 -7.07 -7.68
C ARG A 11 -5.15 -5.82 -6.96
N ILE A 12 -5.39 -5.76 -5.66
CA ILE A 12 -5.15 -4.57 -4.83
C ILE A 12 -4.06 -4.87 -3.80
N GLY A 13 -2.88 -4.29 -4.02
CA GLY A 13 -1.75 -4.38 -3.09
C GLY A 13 -1.97 -3.52 -1.85
N LEU A 14 -1.86 -4.10 -0.66
CA LEU A 14 -1.89 -3.37 0.62
C LEU A 14 -0.45 -3.17 1.11
N VAL A 15 -0.07 -1.93 1.43
CA VAL A 15 1.28 -1.58 1.90
C VAL A 15 1.23 -0.63 3.10
N ALA A 16 2.26 -0.66 3.94
CA ALA A 16 2.39 0.25 5.09
C ALA A 16 3.71 1.05 5.03
N PRO A 17 3.79 2.10 4.20
CA PRO A 17 5.01 2.88 4.00
C PRO A 17 5.28 3.90 5.12
N SER A 18 4.51 3.93 6.22
CA SER A 18 4.60 4.98 7.24
C SER A 18 4.46 4.44 8.68
N SER A 19 3.42 4.83 9.42
CA SER A 19 3.26 4.43 10.83
C SER A 19 2.76 2.99 10.93
N GLY A 20 3.06 2.35 12.05
CA GLY A 20 2.47 1.06 12.38
C GLY A 20 1.01 1.24 12.81
N LEU A 21 0.17 0.25 12.49
CA LEU A 21 -1.21 0.24 12.99
C LEU A 21 -1.22 -0.09 14.49
N TYR A 22 -2.04 0.63 15.25
CA TYR A 22 -2.27 0.28 16.66
C TYR A 22 -3.05 -1.03 16.79
N ASN A 23 -4.03 -1.25 15.93
CA ASN A 23 -4.83 -2.47 15.86
C ASN A 23 -4.74 -3.08 14.46
N CYS A 24 -4.16 -4.27 14.37
CA CYS A 24 -3.98 -4.98 13.10
C CYS A 24 -5.30 -5.54 12.53
N SER A 25 -6.38 -5.61 13.31
CA SER A 25 -7.69 -6.07 12.81
C SER A 25 -8.26 -5.16 11.72
N TYR A 26 -7.78 -3.92 11.60
CA TYR A 26 -8.16 -3.03 10.50
C TYR A 26 -7.66 -3.53 9.14
N VAL A 27 -6.52 -4.23 9.10
CA VAL A 27 -6.05 -4.89 7.88
C VAL A 27 -7.01 -6.00 7.49
N ASP A 28 -7.38 -6.85 8.44
CA ASP A 28 -8.31 -7.96 8.20
C ASP A 28 -9.66 -7.46 7.71
N ARG A 29 -10.19 -6.40 8.34
CA ARG A 29 -11.45 -5.79 7.89
C ARG A 29 -11.34 -5.18 6.49
N THR A 30 -10.18 -4.62 6.14
CA THR A 30 -9.94 -4.07 4.80
C THR A 30 -9.93 -5.18 3.76
N VAL A 31 -9.28 -6.32 4.06
CA VAL A 31 -9.28 -7.52 3.20
C VAL A 31 -10.71 -8.00 2.96
N GLU A 32 -11.49 -8.19 4.02
CA GLU A 32 -12.89 -8.61 3.91
C GLU A 32 -13.71 -7.69 3.01
N VAL A 33 -13.56 -6.36 3.18
CA VAL A 33 -14.31 -5.38 2.37
C VAL A 33 -13.91 -5.42 0.90
N LEU A 34 -12.62 -5.59 0.59
CA LEU A 34 -12.16 -5.68 -0.80
C LEU A 34 -12.66 -6.98 -1.46
N GLU A 35 -12.65 -8.09 -0.72
CA GLU A 35 -13.22 -9.36 -1.19
C GLU A 35 -14.74 -9.25 -1.41
N GLU A 36 -15.47 -8.57 -0.52
CA GLU A 36 -16.90 -8.28 -0.66
C GLU A 36 -17.21 -7.44 -1.92
N TRP A 37 -16.33 -6.50 -2.27
CA TRP A 37 -16.41 -5.72 -3.51
C TRP A 37 -16.02 -6.52 -4.76
N GLY A 38 -15.43 -7.71 -4.54
CA GLY A 38 -15.02 -8.65 -5.56
C GLY A 38 -13.65 -8.36 -6.16
N ASP A 39 -12.80 -7.63 -5.44
CA ASP A 39 -11.40 -7.42 -5.76
C ASP A 39 -10.52 -8.49 -5.09
N GLU A 40 -9.26 -8.60 -5.51
CA GLU A 40 -8.29 -9.57 -4.97
C GLU A 40 -7.21 -8.86 -4.12
N PRO A 41 -7.34 -8.81 -2.78
CA PRO A 41 -6.34 -8.14 -1.94
C PRO A 41 -5.02 -8.93 -1.86
N VAL A 42 -3.89 -8.24 -1.96
CA VAL A 42 -2.52 -8.78 -1.84
C VAL A 42 -1.80 -8.05 -0.72
N LEU A 43 -1.55 -8.72 0.41
CA LEU A 43 -0.91 -8.11 1.58
C LEU A 43 0.61 -7.99 1.41
N GLY A 44 1.14 -6.80 1.69
CA GLY A 44 2.56 -6.60 1.96
C GLY A 44 2.98 -7.20 3.31
N GLU A 45 4.26 -7.50 3.45
CA GLU A 45 4.84 -8.15 4.64
C GLU A 45 4.78 -7.27 5.90
N ASN A 46 4.85 -5.95 5.73
CA ASN A 46 4.95 -4.95 6.78
C ASN A 46 3.59 -4.38 7.20
N VAL A 47 2.48 -4.76 6.58
CA VAL A 47 1.16 -4.15 6.85
C VAL A 47 0.64 -4.36 8.27
N LYS A 48 1.07 -5.44 8.93
CA LYS A 48 0.82 -5.72 10.35
C LYS A 48 2.08 -5.55 11.22
N GLY A 49 3.13 -4.98 10.65
CA GLY A 49 4.41 -4.81 11.32
C GLY A 49 4.37 -3.73 12.41
N LYS A 50 5.30 -3.83 13.36
CA LYS A 50 5.51 -2.83 14.42
C LYS A 50 6.99 -2.61 14.70
N HIS A 51 7.46 -1.40 14.44
CA HIS A 51 8.81 -0.92 14.69
C HIS A 51 8.77 0.46 15.33
N GLY A 52 8.61 0.50 16.65
CA GLY A 52 8.38 1.75 17.39
C GLY A 52 7.10 2.44 16.90
N PHE A 53 7.24 3.65 16.35
CA PHE A 53 6.13 4.39 15.73
C PHE A 53 5.81 3.93 14.30
N PHE A 54 6.72 3.21 13.63
CA PHE A 54 6.63 2.81 12.23
C PHE A 54 6.13 1.37 12.09
N SER A 55 5.68 1.00 10.89
CA SER A 55 5.28 -0.38 10.57
C SER A 55 6.51 -1.31 10.48
N ALA A 56 7.62 -0.81 9.97
CA ALA A 56 8.89 -1.53 9.83
C ALA A 56 10.06 -0.54 9.72
N PRO A 57 11.32 -1.02 9.77
CA PRO A 57 12.49 -0.21 9.41
C PRO A 57 12.33 0.48 8.04
N ASP A 58 13.00 1.61 7.84
CA ASP A 58 12.84 2.45 6.65
C ASP A 58 13.14 1.67 5.36
N ASP A 59 14.18 0.84 5.35
CA ASP A 59 14.58 0.00 4.21
C ASP A 59 13.57 -1.10 3.90
N ALA A 60 12.97 -1.71 4.92
CA ALA A 60 11.91 -2.71 4.75
C ALA A 60 10.65 -2.08 4.13
N ARG A 61 10.25 -0.90 4.62
CA ARG A 61 9.08 -0.15 4.09
C ARG A 61 9.31 0.30 2.66
N ALA A 62 10.49 0.85 2.34
CA ALA A 62 10.84 1.26 0.99
C ALA A 62 10.86 0.07 0.02
N ARG A 63 11.46 -1.05 0.45
CA ARG A 63 11.55 -2.28 -0.34
C ARG A 63 10.18 -2.87 -0.66
N GLU A 64 9.31 -3.04 0.34
CA GLU A 64 7.94 -3.53 0.11
C GLU A 64 7.17 -2.62 -0.85
N PHE A 65 7.23 -1.31 -0.61
CA PHE A 65 6.53 -0.35 -1.45
C PHE A 65 7.00 -0.49 -2.90
N ASN A 66 8.32 -0.51 -3.12
CA ASN A 66 8.90 -0.68 -4.46
C ASN A 66 8.57 -2.04 -5.09
N GLN A 67 8.57 -3.12 -4.31
CA GLN A 67 8.20 -4.46 -4.79
C GLN A 67 6.74 -4.50 -5.21
N MET A 68 5.82 -3.96 -4.40
CA MET A 68 4.41 -3.89 -4.75
C MET A 68 4.22 -3.06 -6.01
N PHE A 69 4.95 -1.95 -6.14
CA PHE A 69 4.95 -1.10 -7.33
C PHE A 69 5.56 -1.79 -8.58
N ALA A 70 6.50 -2.71 -8.44
CA ALA A 70 7.13 -3.39 -9.56
C ALA A 70 6.28 -4.52 -10.15
N ARG A 71 5.26 -4.99 -9.43
CA ARG A 71 4.44 -6.14 -9.81
C ARG A 71 3.50 -5.83 -10.97
N ASP A 72 3.57 -6.67 -12.00
CA ASP A 72 2.73 -6.59 -13.21
C ASP A 72 1.29 -7.07 -12.96
N ASP A 73 1.09 -7.84 -11.90
CA ASP A 73 -0.17 -8.43 -11.50
C ASP A 73 -0.93 -7.59 -10.46
N ILE A 74 -0.51 -6.35 -10.19
CA ILE A 74 -1.17 -5.44 -9.25
C ILE A 74 -1.78 -4.28 -10.04
N ASP A 75 -3.09 -4.10 -9.89
CA ASP A 75 -3.85 -3.06 -10.60
C ASP A 75 -3.92 -1.76 -9.79
N ALA A 76 -3.93 -1.87 -8.45
CA ALA A 76 -3.92 -0.74 -7.53
C ALA A 76 -3.15 -1.01 -6.25
N ILE A 77 -2.69 0.06 -5.61
CA ILE A 77 -2.01 0.00 -4.32
C ILE A 77 -2.76 0.88 -3.33
N PHE A 78 -3.14 0.29 -2.19
CA PHE A 78 -3.74 0.96 -1.05
C PHE A 78 -2.74 1.02 0.09
N VAL A 79 -2.68 2.19 0.72
CA VAL A 79 -1.84 2.43 1.88
C VAL A 79 -2.68 2.20 3.14
N THR A 80 -2.30 1.23 3.97
CA THR A 80 -3.09 0.85 5.17
C THR A 80 -2.95 1.87 6.31
N CYS A 81 -1.86 2.63 6.34
CA CYS A 81 -1.65 3.65 7.36
C CYS A 81 -0.78 4.80 6.84
N GLY A 82 -1.20 6.04 7.14
CA GLY A 82 -0.49 7.28 6.80
C GLY A 82 0.51 7.71 7.88
N GLY A 83 0.69 9.01 8.07
CA GLY A 83 1.55 9.59 9.13
C GLY A 83 2.91 10.10 8.63
N TYR A 84 3.86 10.27 9.56
CA TYR A 84 5.14 10.95 9.31
C TYR A 84 6.21 10.08 8.60
N GLY A 85 6.05 8.76 8.62
CA GLY A 85 7.09 7.83 8.17
C GLY A 85 7.30 7.77 6.65
N SER A 86 6.32 8.17 5.84
CA SER A 86 6.39 8.05 4.38
C SER A 86 7.43 8.99 3.75
N ALA A 87 7.64 10.18 4.31
CA ALA A 87 8.65 11.11 3.79
C ALA A 87 10.08 10.56 3.94
N ARG A 88 10.34 9.77 4.99
CA ARG A 88 11.67 9.21 5.29
C ARG A 88 12.15 8.17 4.28
N ILE A 89 11.21 7.54 3.56
CA ILE A 89 11.54 6.53 2.56
C ILE A 89 11.67 7.13 1.16
N LEU A 90 11.40 8.43 0.97
CA LEU A 90 11.49 9.08 -0.35
C LEU A 90 12.91 9.07 -0.93
N ASP A 91 13.92 9.21 -0.08
CA ASP A 91 15.32 9.19 -0.50
C ASP A 91 15.84 7.77 -0.78
N GLN A 92 15.07 6.73 -0.44
CA GLN A 92 15.45 5.34 -0.66
C GLN A 92 14.97 4.85 -2.04
N GLU A 93 15.70 5.21 -3.11
CA GLU A 93 15.49 4.76 -4.49
C GLU A 93 14.03 4.38 -4.80
N LEU A 94 13.07 5.26 -4.47
CA LEU A 94 11.67 4.92 -4.69
C LEU A 94 11.43 4.85 -6.19
N VAL A 95 10.49 3.96 -6.54
CA VAL A 95 9.93 3.79 -7.88
C VAL A 95 9.91 5.13 -8.61
N GLN A 96 10.69 5.20 -9.70
CA GLN A 96 10.77 6.43 -10.48
C GLN A 96 9.38 6.89 -10.88
N ALA A 97 9.16 8.22 -10.90
CA ALA A 97 7.87 8.80 -11.26
C ALA A 97 7.32 8.28 -12.62
N SER A 98 8.19 7.79 -13.50
CA SER A 98 7.84 7.13 -14.77
C SER A 98 7.03 5.83 -14.59
N GLN A 99 7.23 5.09 -13.49
CA GLN A 99 6.49 3.85 -13.19
C GLN A 99 5.15 4.11 -12.48
N LEU A 100 4.94 5.30 -11.89
CA LEU A 100 3.61 5.73 -11.41
C LEU A 100 2.59 5.79 -12.56
N LEU A 101 3.05 6.00 -13.80
CA LEU A 101 2.22 6.02 -15.00
C LEU A 101 1.64 4.64 -15.36
N ARG A 102 2.18 3.57 -14.78
CA ARG A 102 1.74 2.19 -15.01
C ARG A 102 0.50 1.83 -14.20
N TYR A 103 0.37 2.38 -13.00
CA TYR A 103 -0.66 1.97 -12.06
C TYR A 103 -2.05 2.28 -12.58
N ARG A 104 -2.87 1.23 -12.64
CA ARG A 104 -4.20 1.24 -13.20
C ARG A 104 -5.12 2.10 -12.33
N SER A 105 -4.92 2.13 -11.02
CA SER A 105 -5.51 3.09 -10.08
C SER A 105 -4.57 3.31 -8.89
N LEU A 106 -4.19 4.56 -8.56
CA LEU A 106 -3.52 4.86 -7.30
C LEU A 106 -4.54 5.53 -6.36
N LEU A 107 -5.11 4.77 -5.44
CA LEU A 107 -6.04 5.31 -4.44
C LEU A 107 -5.28 5.50 -3.13
N TRP A 108 -4.96 6.75 -2.81
CA TRP A 108 -4.49 7.14 -1.49
C TRP A 108 -5.70 7.30 -0.56
N LEU A 109 -6.06 6.25 0.17
CA LEU A 109 -7.01 6.38 1.27
C LEU A 109 -6.26 6.85 2.53
N GLY A 110 -5.93 8.14 2.54
CA GLY A 110 -5.52 8.83 3.75
C GLY A 110 -6.74 9.27 4.54
N TRP A 111 -6.82 8.85 5.81
CA TRP A 111 -7.83 9.14 6.84
C TRP A 111 -9.14 8.33 6.75
N ILE A 112 -9.14 7.18 7.42
CA ILE A 112 -10.29 6.73 8.21
C ILE A 112 -9.83 6.77 9.67
N ALA A 113 -10.25 7.83 10.37
CA ALA A 113 -10.31 7.92 11.83
C ALA A 113 -11.71 8.43 12.17
#